data_AF-A0A3M0HWF7-F1
#
_entry.id   AF-A0A3M0HWF7-F1
#
_cell.length_a   1.000
_cell.length_b   1.000
_cell.length_c   1.000
_cell.angle_alpha   90.00
_cell.angle_beta   90.00
_cell.angle_gamma   90.00
#
_symmetry.space_group_name_H-M   'P 1'
#
loop_
_entity.id
_entity.type
_entity.pdbx_description
1 polymer ?
#
loop_
_entity_poly.entity_id
_entity_poly.type
_entity_poly.pdbx_seq_one_letter_code
_entity_poly.pdbx_strand_id
1 'polypeptide(L)'
;MADGYRRRRAFIGSFTAAGGPGLVTAAVHPDTGALAVLGSVDGVPDPSYLALSPDGDTLYAVSETADGAVAAYRVKGDKPVLAGPPVPVGGSGPTHLSLYAGHVLTANYGSGSVTAVPVRADGALAGARSGVLQHVGGGPHERRQRGPHAHQVQPDPSGRWAVSVDLGTDSVRVCTLDGGTPALHREIALRPGCGPRHLAFHPDGASAYVVNELTPTVTVCRWDAETGALRPLTETPVLPGAPAGDAYPSGIVVSPDGRFVWTATRGEDVLSVFAVEGEGLRLTGTVPCGGHWPRALAESGGFLYAANERSGNVTWFAVDQESGLPRYDGSVDVPAASCAVFD
;
A
#
# COMPACT_ATOMS: atom_id res chain seq x y z
N MET A 1 1.80 -36.49 14.00
CA MET A 1 2.81 -36.18 12.98
C MET A 1 2.83 -34.67 12.85
N ALA A 2 3.95 -34.05 13.23
CA ALA A 2 4.08 -32.61 13.34
C ALA A 2 4.35 -32.05 11.93
N ASP A 3 3.40 -31.26 11.41
CA ASP A 3 3.58 -30.55 10.16
C ASP A 3 4.68 -29.51 10.31
N GLY A 4 5.83 -29.78 9.69
CA GLY A 4 7.00 -28.90 9.65
C GLY A 4 6.85 -27.71 8.70
N TYR A 5 5.63 -27.38 8.27
CA TYR A 5 5.37 -26.18 7.49
C TYR A 5 5.21 -24.99 8.43
N ARG A 6 6.07 -23.97 8.28
CA ARG A 6 5.87 -22.66 8.91
C ARG A 6 4.48 -22.18 8.48
N ARG A 7 3.57 -22.04 9.44
CA ARG A 7 2.19 -21.63 9.20
C ARG A 7 2.23 -20.22 8.59
N ARG A 8 1.74 -20.05 7.36
CA ARG A 8 1.64 -18.73 6.72
C ARG A 8 0.70 -17.84 7.51
N ARG A 9 1.01 -16.56 7.61
CA ARG A 9 0.29 -15.57 8.40
C ARG A 9 0.01 -14.31 7.61
N ALA A 10 -1.05 -13.65 8.00
CA ALA A 10 -1.40 -12.31 7.59
C ALA A 10 -1.40 -11.39 8.81
N PHE A 11 -0.94 -10.16 8.60
CA PHE A 11 -1.02 -9.07 9.56
C PHE A 11 -1.93 -8.00 8.97
N ILE A 12 -2.95 -7.60 9.71
CA ILE A 12 -4.02 -6.71 9.23
C ILE A 12 -4.03 -5.47 10.10
N GLY A 13 -3.87 -4.33 9.46
CA GLY A 13 -3.97 -3.01 10.09
C GLY A 13 -5.41 -2.52 10.13
N SER A 14 -5.74 -1.65 11.08
CA SER A 14 -7.08 -1.07 11.19
C SER A 14 -7.05 0.35 11.76
N PHE A 15 -8.11 1.12 11.50
CA PHE A 15 -8.33 2.42 12.15
C PHE A 15 -8.99 2.22 13.52
N THR A 16 -8.21 2.33 14.59
CA THR A 16 -8.69 2.31 15.98
C THR A 16 -9.72 3.40 16.27
N ALA A 17 -9.57 4.58 15.68
CA ALA A 17 -10.51 5.69 15.80
C ALA A 17 -11.90 5.37 15.20
N ALA A 18 -11.98 4.38 14.31
CA ALA A 18 -13.22 3.87 13.72
C ALA A 18 -13.66 2.54 14.35
N GLY A 19 -13.13 2.17 15.52
CA GLY A 19 -13.49 0.96 16.26
C GLY A 19 -12.69 -0.29 15.86
N GLY A 20 -11.63 -0.14 15.08
CA GLY A 20 -10.72 -1.24 14.73
C GLY A 20 -9.90 -1.74 15.93
N PRO A 21 -9.52 -3.02 15.95
CA PRO A 21 -8.80 -3.64 17.08
C PRO A 21 -7.29 -3.32 17.11
N GLY A 22 -6.81 -2.38 16.30
CA GLY A 22 -5.39 -2.10 16.09
C GLY A 22 -4.79 -3.07 15.08
N LEU A 23 -3.80 -3.85 15.50
CA LEU A 23 -3.09 -4.81 14.65
C LEU A 23 -3.62 -6.23 14.90
N VAL A 24 -4.08 -6.91 13.85
CA VAL A 24 -4.58 -8.29 13.91
C VAL A 24 -3.58 -9.24 13.25
N THR A 25 -3.39 -10.42 13.83
CA THR A 25 -2.68 -11.54 13.21
C THR A 25 -3.69 -12.63 12.88
N ALA A 26 -3.59 -13.17 11.67
CA ALA A 26 -4.38 -14.29 11.20
C ALA A 26 -3.48 -15.38 10.61
N ALA A 27 -3.87 -16.65 10.75
CA ALA A 27 -3.31 -17.74 9.97
C ALA A 27 -3.92 -17.75 8.57
N VAL A 28 -3.12 -18.11 7.57
CA VAL A 28 -3.54 -18.25 6.17
C VAL A 28 -3.59 -19.74 5.84
N HIS A 29 -4.74 -20.19 5.36
CA HIS A 29 -4.88 -21.55 4.84
C HIS A 29 -4.11 -21.68 3.51
N PRO A 30 -3.19 -22.64 3.35
CA PRO A 30 -2.29 -22.69 2.19
C PRO A 30 -3.02 -22.88 0.85
N ASP A 31 -4.10 -23.68 0.84
CA ASP A 31 -4.77 -24.07 -0.40
C ASP A 31 -5.97 -23.18 -0.78
N THR A 32 -6.44 -22.33 0.14
CA THR A 32 -7.65 -21.53 -0.06
C THR A 32 -7.46 -20.05 0.24
N GLY A 33 -6.31 -19.66 0.80
CA GLY A 33 -6.07 -18.31 1.27
C GLY A 33 -6.92 -17.89 2.47
N ALA A 34 -7.77 -18.78 3.00
CA ALA A 34 -8.71 -18.43 4.05
C ALA A 34 -7.99 -17.92 5.31
N LEU A 35 -8.51 -16.82 5.87
CA LEU A 35 -7.94 -16.17 7.04
C LEU A 35 -8.64 -16.64 8.31
N ALA A 36 -7.86 -17.09 9.29
CA ALA A 36 -8.33 -17.42 10.63
C ALA A 36 -7.64 -16.54 11.68
N VAL A 37 -8.38 -15.64 12.31
CA VAL A 37 -7.83 -14.71 13.32
C VAL A 37 -7.21 -15.49 14.49
N LEU A 38 -5.98 -15.13 14.84
CA LEU A 38 -5.23 -15.70 15.96
C LEU A 38 -5.24 -14.76 17.17
N GLY A 39 -5.14 -13.45 16.93
CA GLY A 39 -5.17 -12.46 17.99
C GLY A 39 -5.02 -11.04 17.47
N SER A 40 -5.23 -10.08 18.35
CA SER A 40 -5.04 -8.66 18.08
C SER A 40 -4.24 -7.98 19.19
N VAL A 41 -3.66 -6.83 18.85
CA VAL A 41 -2.99 -5.92 19.78
C VAL A 41 -3.33 -4.48 19.44
N ASP A 42 -3.85 -3.75 20.42
CA ASP A 42 -4.03 -2.31 20.37
C ASP A 42 -2.80 -1.63 21.00
N GLY A 43 -1.71 -1.54 20.22
CA GLY A 43 -0.41 -1.07 20.70
C GLY A 43 -0.06 0.35 20.26
N VAL A 44 -0.59 0.80 19.13
CA VAL A 44 -0.49 2.17 18.62
C VAL A 44 -1.82 2.57 18.00
N PRO A 45 -2.21 3.85 18.05
CA PRO A 45 -3.42 4.31 17.39
C PRO A 45 -3.26 4.26 15.87
N ASP A 46 -4.34 3.84 15.22
CA ASP A 46 -4.52 3.81 13.76
C ASP A 46 -3.33 3.20 12.99
N PRO A 47 -3.00 1.91 13.24
CA PRO A 47 -2.01 1.17 12.45
C PRO A 47 -2.55 0.85 11.06
N SER A 48 -2.70 1.89 10.23
CA SER A 48 -3.47 1.84 9.00
C SER A 48 -2.75 1.15 7.84
N TYR A 49 -1.41 1.13 7.88
CA TYR A 49 -0.54 0.49 6.91
C TYR A 49 0.62 -0.22 7.59
N LEU A 50 1.04 -1.35 7.02
CA LEU A 50 2.05 -2.24 7.59
C LEU A 50 3.12 -2.57 6.55
N ALA A 51 4.34 -2.89 6.99
CA ALA A 51 5.32 -3.61 6.17
C ALA A 51 6.08 -4.63 7.02
N LEU A 52 6.28 -5.82 6.46
CA LEU A 52 7.05 -6.88 7.10
C LEU A 52 8.52 -6.80 6.67
N SER A 53 9.43 -7.06 7.60
CA SER A 53 10.85 -7.20 7.28
C SER A 53 11.11 -8.40 6.36
N PRO A 54 12.15 -8.36 5.50
CA PRO A 54 12.44 -9.47 4.59
C PRO A 54 12.69 -10.83 5.27
N ASP A 55 13.12 -10.83 6.54
CA ASP A 55 13.30 -12.05 7.35
C ASP A 55 12.00 -12.57 7.99
N GLY A 56 10.91 -11.80 7.87
CA GLY A 56 9.59 -12.12 8.43
C GLY A 56 9.51 -12.02 9.96
N ASP A 57 10.49 -11.42 10.63
CA ASP A 57 10.59 -11.39 12.10
C ASP A 57 10.07 -10.08 12.73
N THR A 58 10.07 -8.99 11.97
CA THR A 58 9.68 -7.66 12.45
C THR A 58 8.65 -7.02 11.53
N LEU A 59 7.51 -6.63 12.11
CA LEU A 59 6.47 -5.88 11.42
C LEU A 59 6.57 -4.40 11.81
N TYR A 60 6.54 -3.52 10.83
CA TYR A 60 6.47 -2.08 11.04
C TYR A 60 5.05 -1.60 10.76
N ALA A 61 4.57 -0.65 11.56
CA ALA A 61 3.25 -0.06 11.42
C ALA A 61 3.35 1.46 11.49
N VAL A 62 2.63 2.16 10.61
CA VAL A 62 2.39 3.59 10.81
C VAL A 62 1.46 3.78 12.01
N SER A 63 1.42 4.98 12.57
CA SER A 63 0.33 5.45 13.40
C SER A 63 -0.25 6.67 12.70
N GLU A 64 -1.36 6.49 11.97
CA GLU A 64 -1.95 7.48 11.08
C GLU A 64 -2.74 8.54 11.86
N THR A 65 -2.03 9.27 12.70
CA THR A 65 -2.58 10.34 13.55
C THR A 65 -2.02 11.70 13.13
N ALA A 66 -2.56 12.77 13.73
CA ALA A 66 -2.08 14.13 13.47
C ALA A 66 -0.60 14.32 13.80
N ASP A 67 -0.12 13.72 14.90
CA ASP A 67 1.27 13.82 15.35
C ASP A 67 2.21 12.83 14.65
N GLY A 68 1.66 11.77 14.04
CA GLY A 68 2.35 10.81 13.19
C GLY A 68 3.50 10.05 13.84
N ALA A 69 3.40 8.72 13.89
CA ALA A 69 4.50 7.87 14.36
C ALA A 69 4.68 6.63 13.50
N VAL A 70 5.77 5.92 13.74
CA VAL A 70 5.99 4.55 13.25
C VAL A 70 6.43 3.67 14.41
N ALA A 71 5.94 2.43 14.44
CA ALA A 71 6.26 1.45 15.47
C ALA A 71 6.79 0.16 14.83
N ALA A 72 7.61 -0.58 15.57
CA ALA A 72 8.08 -1.90 15.21
C ALA A 72 7.51 -2.94 16.18
N TYR A 73 7.21 -4.13 15.67
CA TYR A 73 6.66 -5.25 16.42
C TYR A 73 7.43 -6.53 16.09
N ARG A 74 7.71 -7.35 17.10
CA ARG A 74 8.14 -8.73 16.91
C ARG A 74 6.93 -9.60 16.61
N VAL A 75 7.05 -10.44 15.60
CA VAL A 75 5.94 -11.27 15.10
C VAL A 75 6.28 -12.76 15.07
N LYS A 76 6.91 -13.29 16.13
CA LYS A 76 7.18 -14.75 16.23
C LYS A 76 6.02 -15.57 16.80
N GLY A 77 5.04 -14.95 17.46
CA GLY A 77 3.85 -15.60 18.01
C GLY A 77 2.56 -15.13 17.36
N ASP A 78 1.43 -15.56 17.94
CA ASP A 78 0.07 -15.20 17.49
C ASP A 78 -0.29 -13.74 17.76
N LYS A 79 0.43 -13.08 18.67
CA LYS A 79 0.25 -11.66 19.01
C LYS A 79 1.55 -10.89 18.78
N PRO A 80 1.52 -9.81 17.99
CA PRO A 80 2.67 -8.94 17.81
C PRO A 80 3.04 -8.25 19.12
N VAL A 81 4.34 -8.07 19.38
CA VAL A 81 4.85 -7.42 20.59
C VAL A 81 5.69 -6.22 20.21
N LEU A 82 5.39 -5.04 20.78
CA LEU A 82 6.16 -3.82 20.51
C LEU A 82 7.67 -4.03 20.75
N ALA A 83 8.47 -3.60 19.78
CA ALA A 83 9.92 -3.65 19.80
C ALA A 83 10.50 -2.26 20.08
N GLY A 84 10.21 -1.73 21.27
CA GLY A 84 10.57 -0.37 21.69
C GLY A 84 9.42 0.64 21.55
N PRO A 85 9.64 1.89 21.95
CA PRO A 85 8.64 2.94 21.82
C PRO A 85 8.41 3.34 20.34
N PRO A 86 7.19 3.74 19.96
CA PRO A 86 6.94 4.37 18.66
C PRO A 86 7.81 5.62 18.47
N VAL A 87 8.22 5.87 17.22
CA VAL A 87 9.10 6.99 16.85
C VAL A 87 8.30 8.03 16.10
N PRO A 88 8.26 9.30 16.56
CA PRO A 88 7.59 10.37 15.83
C PRO A 88 8.23 10.62 14.47
N VAL A 89 7.41 10.64 13.41
CA VAL A 89 7.90 10.81 12.03
C VAL A 89 8.12 12.28 11.66
N GLY A 90 7.70 13.23 12.51
CA GLY A 90 7.84 14.66 12.23
C GLY A 90 7.02 15.11 11.02
N GLY A 91 5.90 14.42 10.76
CA GLY A 91 4.94 14.67 9.71
C GLY A 91 3.56 14.17 10.15
N SER A 92 2.51 14.58 9.45
CA SER A 92 1.13 14.32 9.86
C SER A 92 0.48 13.25 9.00
N GLY A 93 -0.28 12.34 9.61
CA GLY A 93 -1.02 11.28 8.93
C GLY A 93 -0.15 10.37 8.05
N PRO A 94 0.86 9.67 8.60
CA PRO A 94 1.59 8.65 7.85
C PRO A 94 0.63 7.54 7.41
N THR A 95 0.39 7.42 6.11
CA THR A 95 -0.63 6.49 5.55
C THR A 95 -0.03 5.30 4.80
N HIS A 96 1.29 5.31 4.61
CA HIS A 96 2.03 4.21 3.99
C HIS A 96 3.46 4.17 4.52
N LEU A 97 4.06 2.98 4.54
CA LEU A 97 5.46 2.79 4.88
C LEU A 97 6.10 1.67 4.06
N SER A 98 7.43 1.71 3.94
CA SER A 98 8.22 0.61 3.37
C SER A 98 9.64 0.60 3.95
N LEU A 99 10.38 -0.46 3.67
CA LEU A 99 11.80 -0.56 4.01
C LEU A 99 12.66 -0.15 2.81
N TYR A 100 13.68 0.66 3.05
CA TYR A 100 14.66 1.07 2.03
C TYR A 100 16.00 1.41 2.69
N ALA A 101 17.09 0.83 2.18
CA ALA A 101 18.46 1.15 2.58
C ALA A 101 18.68 1.23 4.12
N GLY A 102 18.17 0.24 4.87
CA GLY A 102 18.32 0.17 6.33
C GLY A 102 17.41 1.12 7.13
N HIS A 103 16.39 1.69 6.50
CA HIS A 103 15.44 2.60 7.11
C HIS A 103 14.01 2.12 6.87
N VAL A 104 13.10 2.51 7.76
CA VAL A 104 11.67 2.60 7.44
C VAL A 104 11.42 3.99 6.86
N LEU A 105 10.83 4.04 5.67
CA LEU A 105 10.31 5.26 5.07
C LEU A 105 8.81 5.37 5.30
N THR A 106 8.31 6.55 5.67
CA THR A 106 6.87 6.83 5.76
C THR A 106 6.44 7.89 4.77
N ALA A 107 5.27 7.72 4.15
CA ALA A 107 4.60 8.76 3.37
C ALA A 107 3.54 9.42 4.26
N ASN A 108 3.74 10.71 4.54
CA ASN A 108 2.94 11.49 5.47
C ASN A 108 1.90 12.30 4.70
N TYR A 109 0.67 11.82 4.63
CA TYR A 109 -0.39 12.39 3.80
C TYR A 109 -0.78 13.80 4.26
N GLY A 110 -0.95 14.00 5.57
CA GLY A 110 -1.41 15.26 6.14
C GLY A 110 -0.42 16.41 5.98
N SER A 111 0.88 16.12 6.01
CA SER A 111 1.95 17.12 5.86
C SER A 111 2.57 17.16 4.46
N GLY A 112 2.32 16.16 3.62
CA GLY A 112 2.94 16.03 2.31
C GLY A 112 4.45 15.88 2.39
N SER A 113 4.93 14.82 3.04
CA SER A 113 6.36 14.59 3.22
C SER A 113 6.73 13.11 3.28
N VAL A 114 8.01 12.81 3.08
CA VAL A 114 8.59 11.48 3.31
C VAL A 114 9.58 11.54 4.47
N THR A 115 9.44 10.67 5.45
CA THR A 115 10.38 10.57 6.59
C THR A 115 11.21 9.30 6.50
N ALA A 116 12.48 9.35 6.92
CA ALA A 116 13.29 8.16 7.18
C ALA A 116 13.54 7.95 8.68
N VAL A 117 13.32 6.73 9.15
CA VAL A 117 13.68 6.29 10.50
C VAL A 117 14.65 5.12 10.40
N PRO A 118 15.88 5.22 10.94
CA PRO A 118 16.85 4.14 10.87
C PRO A 118 16.36 2.87 11.58
N VAL A 119 16.67 1.72 10.99
CA VAL A 119 16.43 0.40 11.57
C VAL A 119 17.74 -0.10 12.19
N ARG A 120 17.68 -0.55 13.43
CA ARG A 120 18.82 -1.13 14.15
C ARG A 120 19.09 -2.55 13.65
N ALA A 121 20.28 -3.08 13.91
CA ALA A 121 20.67 -4.42 13.47
C ALA A 121 19.76 -5.55 14.01
N ASP A 122 19.08 -5.32 15.13
CA ASP A 122 18.11 -6.26 15.67
C ASP A 122 16.72 -6.12 15.04
N GLY A 123 16.46 -5.13 14.18
CA GLY A 123 15.15 -4.83 13.58
C GLY A 123 14.32 -3.81 14.37
N ALA A 124 14.73 -3.38 15.56
CA ALA A 124 14.04 -2.29 16.25
C ALA A 124 14.31 -0.94 15.58
N LEU A 125 13.44 0.04 15.78
CA LEU A 125 13.67 1.40 15.29
C LEU A 125 14.75 2.10 16.13
N ALA A 126 15.53 2.97 15.50
CA ALA A 126 16.32 3.97 16.22
C ALA A 126 15.37 4.97 16.90
N GLY A 127 15.78 5.52 18.06
CA GLY A 127 14.92 6.39 18.88
C GLY A 127 14.56 7.75 18.26
N ALA A 128 15.02 8.04 17.04
CA ALA A 128 14.71 9.27 16.32
C ALA A 128 14.80 9.03 14.80
N ARG A 129 14.02 9.82 14.04
CA ARG A 129 14.14 9.92 12.58
C ARG A 129 15.49 10.53 12.18
N SER A 130 16.03 10.09 11.05
CA SER A 130 17.27 10.65 10.48
C SER A 130 17.01 11.89 9.61
N GLY A 131 15.84 11.98 8.98
CA GLY A 131 15.47 13.14 8.17
C GLY A 131 14.05 13.10 7.61
N VAL A 132 13.62 14.25 7.07
CA VAL A 132 12.31 14.45 6.44
C VAL A 132 12.51 15.21 5.12
N LEU A 133 11.98 14.68 4.03
CA LEU A 133 11.85 15.38 2.76
C LEU A 133 10.45 15.99 2.69
N GLN A 134 10.39 17.31 2.83
CA GLN A 134 9.15 18.06 2.66
C GLN A 134 8.85 18.23 1.17
N HIS A 135 7.66 17.83 0.72
CA HIS A 135 7.20 18.14 -0.63
C HIS A 135 6.65 19.57 -0.67
N VAL A 136 6.58 20.15 -1.87
CA VAL A 136 6.04 21.48 -2.12
C VAL A 136 5.21 21.47 -3.40
N GLY A 137 4.26 22.41 -3.52
CA GLY A 137 3.39 22.53 -4.69
C GLY A 137 1.94 22.17 -4.38
N GLY A 138 1.16 22.00 -5.44
CA GLY A 138 -0.26 21.64 -5.39
C GLY A 138 -0.77 21.31 -6.79
N GLY A 139 -2.06 21.09 -6.91
CA GLY A 139 -2.75 20.71 -8.15
C GLY A 139 -4.09 21.44 -8.30
N PRO A 140 -4.79 21.23 -9.43
CA PRO A 140 -5.98 22.01 -9.78
C PRO A 140 -7.20 21.72 -8.89
N HIS A 141 -7.24 20.60 -8.17
CA HIS A 141 -8.40 20.27 -7.33
C HIS A 141 -8.41 21.08 -6.02
N GLU A 142 -9.20 22.17 -5.99
CA GLU A 142 -9.26 23.19 -4.92
C GLU A 142 -9.39 22.68 -3.48
N ARG A 143 -9.97 21.48 -3.29
CA ARG A 143 -10.14 20.88 -1.96
C ARG A 143 -9.11 19.82 -1.58
N ARG A 144 -8.55 19.11 -2.56
CA ARG A 144 -7.76 17.88 -2.36
C ARG A 144 -6.30 18.05 -2.78
N GLN A 145 -5.96 19.20 -3.39
CA GLN A 145 -4.64 19.46 -3.96
C GLN A 145 -4.16 20.90 -3.66
N ARG A 146 -4.60 21.49 -2.54
CA ARG A 146 -4.08 22.82 -2.10
C ARG A 146 -2.62 22.80 -1.68
N GLY A 147 -2.12 21.60 -1.39
CA GLY A 147 -0.77 21.32 -0.95
C GLY A 147 -0.44 19.86 -1.25
N PRO A 148 0.79 19.43 -0.94
CA PRO A 148 1.23 18.06 -1.12
C PRO A 148 0.53 17.08 -0.17
N HIS A 149 0.34 15.86 -0.66
CA HIS A 149 -0.25 14.73 0.05
C HIS A 149 0.45 13.44 -0.37
N ALA A 150 1.64 13.19 0.18
CA ALA A 150 2.41 11.97 -0.04
C ALA A 150 1.59 10.76 0.47
N HIS A 151 1.20 9.87 -0.44
CA HIS A 151 0.30 8.76 -0.13
C HIS A 151 1.02 7.40 -0.19
N GLN A 152 2.13 7.29 -0.92
CA GLN A 152 2.93 6.06 -0.97
C GLN A 152 4.42 6.37 -0.93
N VAL A 153 5.21 5.43 -0.39
CA VAL A 153 6.65 5.35 -0.58
C VAL A 153 7.09 3.88 -0.59
N GLN A 154 7.84 3.45 -1.60
CA GLN A 154 8.34 2.08 -1.75
C GLN A 154 9.67 2.04 -2.51
N PRO A 155 10.53 1.02 -2.31
CA PRO A 155 11.67 0.80 -3.20
C PRO A 155 11.21 0.47 -4.62
N ASP A 156 12.01 0.84 -5.62
CA ASP A 156 11.88 0.28 -6.96
C ASP A 156 12.37 -1.18 -6.99
N PRO A 157 12.06 -1.96 -8.05
CA PRO A 157 12.44 -3.38 -8.11
C PRO A 157 13.94 -3.64 -8.04
N SER A 158 14.78 -2.67 -8.45
CA SER A 158 16.24 -2.78 -8.32
C SER A 158 16.75 -2.49 -6.91
N GLY A 159 15.92 -1.91 -6.03
CA GLY A 159 16.29 -1.43 -4.71
C GLY A 159 17.20 -0.20 -4.72
N ARG A 160 17.44 0.41 -5.88
CA ARG A 160 18.31 1.57 -6.05
C ARG A 160 17.61 2.85 -5.60
N TRP A 161 16.32 2.96 -5.84
CA TRP A 161 15.53 4.16 -5.65
C TRP A 161 14.39 3.93 -4.66
N ALA A 162 14.07 4.94 -3.87
CA ALA A 162 12.78 5.04 -3.20
C ALA A 162 11.85 5.88 -4.08
N VAL A 163 10.63 5.40 -4.30
CA VAL A 163 9.62 6.07 -5.14
C VAL A 163 8.44 6.46 -4.27
N SER A 164 8.12 7.75 -4.24
CA SER A 164 6.98 8.30 -3.52
C SER A 164 5.92 8.85 -4.47
N VAL A 165 4.66 8.58 -4.16
CA VAL A 165 3.51 9.06 -4.93
C VAL A 165 2.80 10.14 -4.13
N ASP A 166 2.53 11.28 -4.77
CA ASP A 166 1.91 12.43 -4.12
C ASP A 166 0.63 12.86 -4.83
N LEU A 167 -0.48 12.65 -4.13
CA LEU A 167 -1.82 12.99 -4.60
C LEU A 167 -1.98 14.50 -4.81
N GLY A 168 -1.40 15.28 -3.90
CA GLY A 168 -1.58 16.72 -3.81
C GLY A 168 -0.90 17.48 -4.94
N THR A 169 0.18 16.94 -5.49
CA THR A 169 1.00 17.59 -6.52
C THR A 169 0.93 16.92 -7.89
N ASP A 170 0.06 15.93 -8.07
CA ASP A 170 -0.03 15.13 -9.30
C ASP A 170 1.33 14.57 -9.74
N SER A 171 2.13 14.04 -8.81
CA SER A 171 3.51 13.67 -9.14
C SER A 171 4.00 12.38 -8.48
N VAL A 172 5.00 11.79 -9.13
CA VAL A 172 5.82 10.70 -8.61
C VAL A 172 7.22 11.26 -8.38
N ARG A 173 7.74 11.09 -7.17
CA ARG A 173 9.09 11.53 -6.76
C ARG A 173 9.99 10.32 -6.60
N VAL A 174 11.16 10.39 -7.19
CA VAL A 174 12.24 9.41 -7.07
C VAL A 174 13.29 10.01 -6.15
N CYS A 175 13.62 9.25 -5.11
CA CYS A 175 14.44 9.69 -4.00
C CYS A 175 15.54 8.66 -3.69
N THR A 176 16.55 9.12 -2.97
CA THR A 176 17.59 8.31 -2.32
C THR A 176 17.71 8.71 -0.86
N LEU A 177 18.67 8.11 -0.14
CA LEU A 177 19.10 8.62 1.16
C LEU A 177 20.48 9.28 1.02
N ASP A 178 20.60 10.54 1.42
CA ASP A 178 21.88 11.24 1.62
C ASP A 178 22.16 11.34 3.11
N GLY A 179 23.21 10.67 3.59
CA GLY A 179 23.51 10.58 5.03
C GLY A 179 22.35 10.03 5.88
N GLY A 180 21.46 9.22 5.30
CA GLY A 180 20.25 8.70 5.96
C GLY A 180 19.03 9.61 5.88
N THR A 181 19.14 10.80 5.28
CA THR A 181 18.02 11.72 5.04
C THR A 181 17.44 11.52 3.64
N PRO A 182 16.11 11.45 3.46
CA PRO A 182 15.52 11.37 2.13
C PRO A 182 15.89 12.59 1.28
N ALA A 183 16.43 12.35 0.10
CA ALA A 183 16.85 13.37 -0.84
C ALA A 183 16.16 13.15 -2.19
N LEU A 184 15.61 14.22 -2.77
CA LEU A 184 14.97 14.17 -4.08
C LEU A 184 16.02 14.01 -5.18
N HIS A 185 15.86 12.97 -6.00
CA HIS A 185 16.63 12.79 -7.24
C HIS A 185 15.87 13.34 -8.44
N ARG A 186 14.58 13.04 -8.54
CA ARG A 186 13.71 13.48 -9.65
C ARG A 186 12.27 13.62 -9.21
N GLU A 187 11.58 14.62 -9.74
CA GLU A 187 10.13 14.70 -9.70
C GLU A 187 9.56 14.56 -11.11
N ILE A 188 8.56 13.69 -11.27
CA ILE A 188 7.86 13.43 -12.52
C ILE A 188 6.41 13.86 -12.35
N ALA A 189 5.99 14.87 -13.11
CA ALA A 189 4.60 15.29 -13.17
C ALA A 189 3.74 14.29 -13.96
N LEU A 190 2.55 14.02 -13.45
CA LEU A 190 1.47 13.30 -14.13
C LEU A 190 0.43 14.31 -14.62
N ARG A 191 -0.68 13.81 -15.18
CA ARG A 191 -1.76 14.65 -15.67
C ARG A 191 -2.34 15.50 -14.53
N PRO A 192 -2.46 16.83 -14.69
CA PRO A 192 -3.06 17.68 -13.64
C PRO A 192 -4.47 17.21 -13.25
N GLY A 193 -4.73 17.15 -11.94
CA GLY A 193 -5.98 16.71 -11.33
C GLY A 193 -6.19 15.20 -11.29
N CYS A 194 -5.19 14.38 -11.66
CA CYS A 194 -5.32 12.93 -11.58
C CYS A 194 -5.32 12.43 -10.13
N GLY A 195 -4.54 13.07 -9.25
CA GLY A 195 -4.41 12.71 -7.84
C GLY A 195 -3.89 11.30 -7.66
N PRO A 196 -2.62 11.02 -8.02
CA PRO A 196 -2.05 9.69 -7.95
C PRO A 196 -1.96 9.23 -6.49
N ARG A 197 -2.26 7.96 -6.24
CA ARG A 197 -2.38 7.42 -4.87
C ARG A 197 -1.29 6.40 -4.59
N HIS A 198 -1.37 5.25 -5.25
CA HIS A 198 -0.39 4.17 -5.15
C HIS A 198 0.17 3.83 -6.54
N LEU A 199 1.34 3.21 -6.55
CA LEU A 199 2.03 2.66 -7.70
C LEU A 199 2.32 1.18 -7.43
N ALA A 200 2.27 0.36 -8.47
CA ALA A 200 2.82 -0.99 -8.45
C ALA A 200 3.75 -1.19 -9.65
N PHE A 201 4.89 -1.82 -9.43
CA PHE A 201 5.81 -2.19 -10.51
C PHE A 201 5.39 -3.52 -11.14
N HIS A 202 5.56 -3.62 -12.45
CA HIS A 202 5.49 -4.90 -13.13
C HIS A 202 6.69 -5.78 -12.73
N PRO A 203 6.55 -7.12 -12.62
CA PRO A 203 7.63 -8.02 -12.17
C PRO A 203 8.92 -7.97 -13.01
N ASP A 204 8.85 -7.53 -14.28
CA ASP A 204 10.02 -7.33 -15.14
C ASP A 204 10.86 -6.09 -14.77
N GLY A 205 10.34 -5.22 -13.91
CA GLY A 205 10.97 -3.98 -13.49
C GLY A 205 11.08 -2.89 -14.56
N ALA A 206 10.41 -3.03 -15.71
CA ALA A 206 10.46 -2.06 -16.81
C ALA A 206 9.20 -1.19 -16.91
N SER A 207 8.12 -1.58 -16.22
CA SER A 207 6.84 -0.86 -16.20
C SER A 207 6.36 -0.59 -14.78
N ALA A 208 5.60 0.49 -14.63
CA ALA A 208 4.91 0.84 -13.40
C ALA A 208 3.48 1.30 -13.70
N TYR A 209 2.56 1.00 -12.79
CA TYR A 209 1.15 1.35 -12.90
C TYR A 209 0.78 2.26 -11.74
N VAL A 210 0.36 3.49 -12.03
CA VAL A 210 -0.05 4.48 -11.03
C VAL A 210 -1.56 4.55 -10.99
N VAL A 211 -2.17 4.24 -9.86
CA VAL A 211 -3.61 4.41 -9.67
C VAL A 211 -3.92 5.84 -9.23
N ASN A 212 -4.89 6.46 -9.90
CA ASN A 212 -5.28 7.84 -9.69
C ASN A 212 -6.61 7.89 -8.92
N GLU A 213 -6.61 8.53 -7.74
CA GLU A 213 -7.77 8.60 -6.85
C GLU A 213 -8.79 9.64 -7.30
N LEU A 214 -8.35 10.82 -7.74
CA LEU A 214 -9.24 11.94 -8.05
C LEU A 214 -9.81 11.87 -9.47
N THR A 215 -9.04 11.31 -10.41
CA THR A 215 -9.55 10.89 -11.72
C THR A 215 -9.44 9.36 -11.82
N PRO A 216 -10.54 8.60 -11.68
CA PRO A 216 -10.52 7.13 -11.53
C PRO A 216 -9.93 6.35 -12.72
N THR A 217 -8.60 6.31 -12.80
CA THR A 217 -7.80 5.79 -13.91
C THR A 217 -6.54 5.12 -13.39
N VAL A 218 -5.93 4.27 -14.22
CA VAL A 218 -4.56 3.79 -14.03
C VAL A 218 -3.70 4.37 -15.13
N THR A 219 -2.63 5.09 -14.77
CA THR A 219 -1.59 5.54 -15.68
C THR A 219 -0.53 4.45 -15.81
N VAL A 220 -0.29 3.99 -17.04
CA VAL A 220 0.82 3.09 -17.38
C VAL A 220 2.05 3.92 -17.64
N CYS A 221 3.16 3.53 -17.03
CA CYS A 221 4.44 4.22 -17.14
C CYS A 221 5.55 3.24 -17.51
N ARG A 222 6.50 3.69 -18.33
CA ARG A 222 7.81 3.03 -18.45
C ARG A 222 8.71 3.46 -17.31
N TRP A 223 9.37 2.51 -16.67
CA TRP A 223 10.38 2.72 -15.63
C TRP A 223 11.77 2.44 -16.19
N ASP A 224 12.70 3.36 -15.94
CA ASP A 224 14.12 3.18 -16.16
C ASP A 224 14.82 3.14 -14.79
N ALA A 225 15.16 1.93 -14.36
CA ALA A 225 15.80 1.69 -13.08
C ALA A 225 17.25 2.21 -13.01
N GLU A 226 17.93 2.42 -14.14
CA GLU A 226 19.29 2.95 -14.15
C GLU A 226 19.28 4.44 -13.82
N THR A 227 18.36 5.20 -14.42
CA THR A 227 18.31 6.66 -14.28
C THR A 227 17.30 7.15 -13.27
N GLY A 228 16.41 6.27 -12.78
CA GLY A 228 15.28 6.64 -11.93
C GLY A 228 14.27 7.51 -12.69
N ALA A 229 14.08 7.25 -13.98
CA ALA A 229 13.13 7.97 -14.81
C ALA A 229 11.82 7.21 -14.96
N LEU A 230 10.71 7.93 -14.86
CA LEU A 230 9.36 7.43 -15.10
C LEU A 230 8.77 8.19 -16.29
N ARG A 231 8.28 7.48 -17.30
CA ARG A 231 7.62 8.07 -18.48
C ARG A 231 6.18 7.60 -18.57
N PRO A 232 5.18 8.47 -18.32
CA PRO A 232 3.76 8.15 -18.56
C PRO A 232 3.49 7.82 -20.03
N LEU A 233 2.65 6.82 -20.29
CA LEU A 233 2.33 6.30 -21.62
C LEU A 233 0.84 6.47 -21.94
N THR A 234 0.00 5.73 -21.23
CA THR A 234 -1.44 5.66 -21.46
C THR A 234 -2.20 5.71 -20.14
N GLU A 235 -3.47 6.07 -20.19
CA GLU A 235 -4.37 5.99 -19.05
C GLU A 235 -5.58 5.13 -19.41
N THR A 236 -5.98 4.24 -18.49
CA THR A 236 -7.15 3.39 -18.65
C THR A 236 -8.13 3.66 -17.50
N PRO A 237 -9.42 3.91 -17.78
CA PRO A 237 -10.45 4.01 -16.73
C PRO A 237 -10.52 2.75 -15.86
N VAL A 238 -10.77 2.92 -14.56
CA VAL A 238 -10.94 1.80 -13.64
C VAL A 238 -12.33 1.17 -13.67
N LEU A 239 -13.27 1.79 -14.38
CA LEU A 239 -14.65 1.35 -14.50
C LEU A 239 -15.05 1.29 -15.98
N PRO A 240 -15.97 0.39 -16.37
CA PRO A 240 -16.42 0.27 -17.76
C PRO A 240 -17.27 1.46 -18.24
N GLY A 241 -17.76 2.29 -17.30
CA GLY A 241 -18.57 3.47 -17.58
C GLY A 241 -18.36 4.55 -16.53
N ALA A 242 -19.19 5.59 -16.58
CA ALA A 242 -19.20 6.63 -15.56
C ALA A 242 -19.60 6.04 -14.20
N PRO A 243 -18.94 6.45 -13.09
CA PRO A 243 -19.34 6.01 -11.77
C PRO A 243 -20.75 6.50 -11.43
N ALA A 244 -21.48 5.73 -10.63
CA ALA A 244 -22.81 6.10 -10.15
C ALA A 244 -22.76 7.26 -9.14
N GLY A 245 -21.60 7.44 -8.49
CA GLY A 245 -21.32 8.54 -7.60
C GLY A 245 -19.82 8.77 -7.44
N ASP A 246 -19.41 8.93 -6.19
CA ASP A 246 -18.00 9.06 -5.83
C ASP A 246 -17.26 7.73 -6.06
N ALA A 247 -16.21 7.76 -6.87
CA ALA A 247 -15.33 6.62 -7.08
C ALA A 247 -13.89 7.00 -6.74
N TYR A 248 -13.31 6.31 -5.77
CA TYR A 248 -11.95 6.60 -5.28
C TYR A 248 -11.10 5.34 -5.31
N PRO A 249 -10.39 5.08 -6.42
CA PRO A 249 -9.42 4.00 -6.49
C PRO A 249 -8.44 4.04 -5.31
N SER A 250 -8.05 2.87 -4.82
CA SER A 250 -7.32 2.71 -3.58
C SER A 250 -6.02 1.92 -3.77
N GLY A 251 -6.04 0.61 -3.53
CA GLY A 251 -4.89 -0.28 -3.70
C GLY A 251 -4.75 -0.77 -5.13
N ILE A 252 -3.51 -0.94 -5.59
CA ILE A 252 -3.17 -1.52 -6.90
C ILE A 252 -2.10 -2.60 -6.70
N VAL A 253 -2.27 -3.75 -7.34
CA VAL A 253 -1.32 -4.88 -7.30
C VAL A 253 -1.20 -5.51 -8.68
N VAL A 254 -0.03 -6.05 -8.99
CA VAL A 254 0.26 -6.76 -10.26
C VAL A 254 0.37 -8.25 -9.97
N SER A 255 -0.12 -9.09 -10.88
CA SER A 255 0.06 -10.53 -10.76
C SER A 255 1.54 -10.93 -10.78
N PRO A 256 1.94 -12.01 -10.08
CA PRO A 256 3.33 -12.47 -10.08
C PRO A 256 3.89 -12.78 -11.47
N ASP A 257 3.03 -13.18 -12.41
CA ASP A 257 3.39 -13.43 -13.81
C ASP A 257 3.32 -12.19 -14.71
N GLY A 258 2.92 -11.04 -14.16
CA GLY A 258 2.84 -9.76 -14.86
C GLY A 258 1.66 -9.60 -15.82
N ARG A 259 0.82 -10.62 -16.00
CA ARG A 259 -0.26 -10.60 -17.00
C ARG A 259 -1.46 -9.74 -16.59
N PHE A 260 -1.67 -9.53 -15.30
CA PHE A 260 -2.84 -8.83 -14.77
C PHE A 260 -2.46 -7.73 -13.78
N VAL A 261 -3.28 -6.68 -13.78
CA VAL A 261 -3.25 -5.64 -12.76
C VAL A 261 -4.63 -5.56 -12.13
N TRP A 262 -4.68 -5.45 -10.81
CA TRP A 262 -5.92 -5.29 -10.06
C TRP A 262 -5.91 -3.99 -9.29
N THR A 263 -7.07 -3.32 -9.23
CA THR A 263 -7.26 -2.16 -8.36
C THR A 263 -8.59 -2.25 -7.62
N ALA A 264 -8.60 -1.80 -6.38
CA ALA A 264 -9.83 -1.62 -5.61
C ALA A 264 -10.37 -0.19 -5.79
N THR A 265 -11.69 -0.04 -5.85
CA THR A 265 -12.35 1.29 -5.96
C THR A 265 -13.36 1.46 -4.84
N ARG A 266 -13.13 2.45 -3.97
CA ARG A 266 -14.08 2.83 -2.91
C ARG A 266 -15.26 3.60 -3.47
N GLY A 267 -16.43 3.40 -2.88
CA GLY A 267 -17.68 4.05 -3.29
C GLY A 267 -18.45 3.19 -4.31
N GLU A 268 -17.74 2.68 -5.31
CA GLU A 268 -18.28 1.65 -6.23
C GLU A 268 -18.13 0.23 -5.65
N ASP A 269 -17.23 0.03 -4.69
CA ASP A 269 -16.99 -1.23 -3.95
C ASP A 269 -16.71 -2.43 -4.86
N VAL A 270 -15.87 -2.20 -5.86
CA VAL A 270 -15.43 -3.19 -6.84
C VAL A 270 -13.92 -3.36 -6.86
N LEU A 271 -13.50 -4.53 -7.31
CA LEU A 271 -12.17 -4.82 -7.81
C LEU A 271 -12.20 -4.82 -9.33
N SER A 272 -11.38 -3.98 -9.94
CA SER A 272 -11.24 -3.90 -11.39
C SER A 272 -10.04 -4.72 -11.85
N VAL A 273 -10.20 -5.44 -12.96
CA VAL A 273 -9.20 -6.33 -13.53
C VAL A 273 -8.73 -5.78 -14.88
N PHE A 274 -7.42 -5.65 -15.05
CA PHE A 274 -6.81 -5.27 -16.31
C PHE A 274 -5.92 -6.38 -16.82
N ALA A 275 -6.02 -6.68 -18.11
CA ALA A 275 -5.00 -7.42 -18.82
C ALA A 275 -3.89 -6.45 -19.27
N VAL A 276 -2.64 -6.86 -19.11
CA VAL A 276 -1.47 -6.12 -19.60
C VAL A 276 -1.30 -6.42 -21.09
N GLU A 277 -1.35 -5.37 -21.92
CA GLU A 277 -1.29 -5.48 -23.38
C GLU A 277 -0.27 -4.50 -23.96
N GLY A 278 0.95 -4.98 -24.21
CA GLY A 278 2.04 -4.15 -24.71
C GLY A 278 2.38 -3.01 -23.74
N GLU A 279 2.29 -1.77 -24.19
CA GLU A 279 2.52 -0.57 -23.37
C GLU A 279 1.23 -0.04 -22.67
N GLY A 280 0.14 -0.81 -22.70
CA GLY A 280 -1.15 -0.38 -22.16
C GLY A 280 -1.82 -1.40 -21.24
N LEU A 281 -2.98 -1.01 -20.71
CA LEU A 281 -3.89 -1.85 -19.94
C LEU A 281 -5.25 -1.89 -20.61
N ARG A 282 -5.86 -3.07 -20.68
CA ARG A 282 -7.25 -3.26 -21.08
C ARG A 282 -8.08 -3.73 -19.90
N LEU A 283 -9.09 -2.96 -19.52
CA LEU A 283 -10.07 -3.36 -18.51
C LEU A 283 -10.86 -4.58 -19.02
N THR A 284 -10.75 -5.71 -18.32
CA THR A 284 -11.41 -6.97 -18.70
C THR A 284 -12.69 -7.24 -17.91
N GLY A 285 -12.82 -6.63 -16.73
CA GLY A 285 -14.03 -6.73 -15.92
C GLY A 285 -13.90 -6.07 -14.56
N THR A 286 -15.01 -6.06 -13.84
CA THR A 286 -15.09 -5.68 -12.44
C THR A 286 -15.83 -6.77 -11.66
N VAL A 287 -15.45 -6.96 -10.40
CA VAL A 287 -16.15 -7.87 -9.48
C VAL A 287 -16.40 -7.16 -8.15
N PRO A 288 -17.48 -7.47 -7.41
CA PRO A 288 -17.69 -6.89 -6.08
C PRO A 288 -16.53 -7.22 -5.12
N CYS A 289 -16.14 -6.28 -4.25
CA CYS A 289 -15.09 -6.51 -3.26
C CYS A 289 -15.52 -7.34 -2.04
N GLY A 290 -16.79 -7.76 -1.98
CA GLY A 290 -17.35 -8.54 -0.87
C GLY A 290 -17.53 -7.75 0.43
N GLY A 291 -17.55 -6.42 0.35
CA GLY A 291 -17.71 -5.51 1.49
C GLY A 291 -18.02 -4.10 1.01
N HIS A 292 -17.69 -3.11 1.84
CA HIS A 292 -17.88 -1.69 1.55
C HIS A 292 -16.62 -0.90 1.90
N TRP A 293 -16.21 -0.02 0.98
CA TRP A 293 -15.02 0.82 1.07
C TRP A 293 -13.69 0.04 1.09
N PRO A 294 -13.34 -0.70 0.02
CA PRO A 294 -12.08 -1.44 -0.07
C PRO A 294 -10.88 -0.49 -0.05
N ARG A 295 -10.23 -0.34 1.11
CA ARG A 295 -9.17 0.65 1.37
C ARG A 295 -7.81 0.19 0.86
N ALA A 296 -7.59 -1.12 0.81
CA ALA A 296 -6.38 -1.73 0.31
C ALA A 296 -6.68 -3.06 -0.40
N LEU A 297 -5.76 -3.44 -1.27
CA LEU A 297 -5.75 -4.68 -2.02
C LEU A 297 -4.36 -5.29 -1.90
N ALA A 298 -4.28 -6.59 -1.68
CA ALA A 298 -3.03 -7.34 -1.61
C ALA A 298 -3.14 -8.64 -2.42
N GLU A 299 -2.04 -9.08 -3.01
CA GLU A 299 -1.88 -10.41 -3.60
C GLU A 299 -0.92 -11.21 -2.71
N SER A 300 -1.26 -12.48 -2.46
CA SER A 300 -0.37 -13.37 -1.73
C SER A 300 -0.67 -14.84 -2.03
N GLY A 301 0.30 -15.51 -2.65
CA GLY A 301 0.26 -16.95 -2.90
C GLY A 301 -0.87 -17.39 -3.84
N GLY A 302 -1.20 -16.58 -4.84
CA GLY A 302 -2.25 -16.86 -5.83
C GLY A 302 -3.65 -16.40 -5.41
N PHE A 303 -3.78 -15.74 -4.27
CA PHE A 303 -5.03 -15.20 -3.76
C PHE A 303 -4.98 -13.67 -3.69
N LEU A 304 -6.14 -13.04 -3.90
CA LEU A 304 -6.31 -11.61 -3.67
C LEU A 304 -7.08 -11.37 -2.38
N TYR A 305 -6.75 -10.27 -1.70
CA TYR A 305 -7.34 -9.88 -0.43
C TYR A 305 -7.74 -8.41 -0.44
N ALA A 306 -9.00 -8.12 -0.13
CA ALA A 306 -9.53 -6.76 -0.04
C ALA A 306 -9.84 -6.43 1.43
N ALA A 307 -9.20 -5.38 1.95
CA ALA A 307 -9.50 -4.84 3.28
C ALA A 307 -10.62 -3.79 3.14
N ASN A 308 -11.84 -4.15 3.55
CA ASN A 308 -13.02 -3.32 3.41
C ASN A 308 -13.27 -2.54 4.71
N GLU A 309 -12.80 -1.29 4.73
CA GLU A 309 -12.71 -0.45 5.92
C GLU A 309 -14.07 -0.27 6.60
N ARG A 310 -15.10 0.10 5.83
CA ARG A 310 -16.37 0.53 6.41
C ARG A 310 -17.32 -0.62 6.70
N SER A 311 -17.21 -1.75 5.99
CA SER A 311 -17.93 -2.97 6.37
C SER A 311 -17.22 -3.77 7.46
N GLY A 312 -15.93 -3.51 7.70
CA GLY A 312 -15.17 -4.16 8.76
C GLY A 312 -14.85 -5.63 8.48
N ASN A 313 -14.49 -5.96 7.25
CA ASN A 313 -14.07 -7.31 6.88
C ASN A 313 -12.86 -7.32 5.94
N VAL A 314 -12.12 -8.42 5.94
CA VAL A 314 -11.13 -8.74 4.91
C VAL A 314 -11.67 -9.90 4.08
N THR A 315 -11.91 -9.65 2.81
CA THR A 315 -12.38 -10.65 1.84
C THR A 315 -11.19 -11.27 1.12
N TRP A 316 -11.23 -12.57 0.84
CA TRP A 316 -10.26 -13.22 -0.05
C TRP A 316 -10.93 -13.85 -1.27
N PHE A 317 -10.15 -13.94 -2.34
CA PHE A 317 -10.58 -14.38 -3.66
C PHE A 317 -9.59 -15.39 -4.23
N ALA A 318 -10.11 -16.47 -4.78
CA ALA A 318 -9.35 -17.29 -5.72
C ALA A 318 -9.27 -16.54 -7.06
N VAL A 319 -8.12 -16.59 -7.73
CA VAL A 319 -7.93 -15.90 -9.02
C VAL A 319 -7.97 -16.91 -10.16
N ASP A 320 -8.87 -16.67 -11.11
CA ASP A 320 -8.86 -17.40 -12.38
C ASP A 320 -7.58 -17.06 -13.16
N GLN A 321 -6.74 -18.06 -13.40
CA GLN A 321 -5.39 -17.84 -13.96
C GLN A 321 -5.40 -17.45 -15.45
N GLU A 322 -6.51 -17.69 -16.16
CA GLU A 322 -6.61 -17.37 -17.58
C GLU A 322 -7.12 -15.95 -17.80
N SER A 323 -8.11 -15.52 -17.02
CA SER A 323 -8.78 -14.22 -17.15
C SER A 323 -8.32 -13.17 -16.15
N GLY A 324 -7.66 -13.59 -15.07
CA GLY A 324 -7.32 -12.75 -13.92
C GLY A 324 -8.52 -12.37 -13.05
N LEU A 325 -9.72 -12.90 -13.31
CA LEU A 325 -10.92 -12.52 -12.54
C LEU A 325 -10.86 -13.09 -11.11
N PRO A 326 -11.01 -12.24 -10.07
CA PRO A 326 -11.16 -12.70 -8.69
C PRO A 326 -12.55 -13.32 -8.49
N ARG A 327 -12.59 -14.53 -7.93
CA ARG A 327 -13.80 -15.21 -7.49
C ARG A 327 -13.84 -15.20 -5.96
N TYR A 328 -14.88 -14.57 -5.40
CA TYR A 328 -15.11 -14.52 -3.96
C TYR A 328 -15.06 -15.92 -3.36
N ASP A 329 -14.29 -16.09 -2.29
CA ASP A 329 -14.11 -17.40 -1.62
C ASP A 329 -14.35 -17.34 -0.10
N GLY A 330 -14.37 -16.14 0.48
CA GLY A 330 -14.77 -15.94 1.87
C GLY A 330 -14.32 -14.60 2.44
N SER A 331 -14.65 -14.37 3.70
CA SER A 331 -14.23 -13.18 4.44
C SER A 331 -14.08 -13.46 5.92
N VAL A 332 -13.38 -12.56 6.61
CA VAL A 332 -13.24 -12.56 8.07
C VAL A 332 -13.49 -11.16 8.61
N ASP A 333 -14.18 -11.08 9.74
CA ASP A 333 -14.51 -9.81 10.37
C ASP A 333 -13.26 -9.22 11.05
N VAL A 334 -12.89 -8.02 10.61
CA VAL A 334 -11.87 -7.17 11.21
C VAL A 334 -12.37 -5.73 11.09
N PRO A 335 -13.04 -5.19 12.13
CA PRO A 335 -13.58 -3.83 12.10
C PRO A 335 -12.53 -2.81 11.65
N ALA A 336 -12.94 -1.89 10.78
CA ALA A 336 -12.08 -0.83 10.25
C ALA A 336 -10.77 -1.30 9.60
N ALA A 337 -10.73 -2.52 9.04
CA ALA A 337 -9.55 -3.05 8.33
C ALA A 337 -9.10 -2.13 7.20
N SER A 338 -7.82 -1.78 7.18
CA SER A 338 -7.27 -0.78 6.27
C SER A 338 -6.14 -1.30 5.38
N CYS A 339 -5.46 -2.38 5.79
CA CYS A 339 -4.46 -3.09 4.99
C CYS A 339 -4.30 -4.55 5.45
N ALA A 340 -3.71 -5.38 4.59
CA ALA A 340 -3.26 -6.72 4.95
C ALA A 340 -1.89 -6.97 4.31
N VAL A 341 -0.93 -7.50 5.09
CA VAL A 341 0.39 -7.93 4.63
C VAL A 341 0.66 -9.36 5.07
N PHE A 342 1.51 -10.08 4.33
CA PHE A 342 1.68 -11.53 4.48
C PHE A 342 3.14 -11.88 4.70
N ASP A 343 3.40 -13.01 5.37
CA ASP A 343 4.74 -13.60 5.52
C ASP A 343 5.12 -14.61 4.43
#